data_AF-A0A7X7Y8C9-F1
#
_entry.id   AF-A0A7X7Y8C9-F1
#
_cell.length_a   1.000
_cell.length_b   1.000
_cell.length_c   1.000
_cell.angle_alpha   90.00
_cell.angle_beta   90.00
_cell.angle_gamma   90.00
#
_symmetry.space_group_name_H-M   'P 1'
#
loop_
_entity.id
_entity.type
_entity.pdbx_description
1 polymer ?
#
loop_
_entity_poly.entity_id
_entity_poly.type
_entity_poly.pdbx_seq_one_letter_code
_entity_poly.pdbx_strand_id
1 'polypeptide(L)'
;MALCDLWLRLIKLNPGEDPHGRLGQLRLMIPQALHYQDNYAGLRAIRGRTAARQQVAGNLGLHYVEQTTVSRRQSGMSGIRQKLASDIGYPGAAATWTLEFEGGSRHAVAGFCGIGGQEPILRLILHLFDPNVGEYRGELRELNSILDDLLGRFPVYHTVKSVCRTWEGS
;
A
#
# COMPACT_ATOMS: atom_id res chain seq x y z
N MET A 1 -6.83 2.57 -5.13
CA MET A 1 -7.04 2.48 -3.66
C MET A 1 -7.77 1.19 -3.32
N ALA A 2 -8.96 0.93 -3.87
CA ALA A 2 -9.69 -0.33 -3.65
C ALA A 2 -8.83 -1.60 -3.89
N LEU A 3 -8.13 -1.67 -5.03
CA LEU A 3 -7.23 -2.80 -5.32
C LEU A 3 -6.11 -2.98 -4.29
N CYS A 4 -5.59 -1.89 -3.72
CA CYS A 4 -4.57 -1.93 -2.67
C CYS A 4 -5.13 -2.54 -1.38
N ASP A 5 -6.34 -2.14 -1.00
CA ASP A 5 -7.01 -2.66 0.20
C ASP A 5 -7.38 -4.14 0.02
N LEU A 6 -7.86 -4.54 -1.16
CA LEU A 6 -8.13 -5.96 -1.47
C LEU A 6 -6.84 -6.79 -1.51
N TRP A 7 -5.76 -6.25 -2.06
CA TRP A 7 -4.46 -6.90 -2.04
C TRP A 7 -3.96 -7.10 -0.59
N LEU A 8 -4.10 -6.09 0.27
CA LEU A 8 -3.76 -6.20 1.69
C LEU A 8 -4.57 -7.29 2.41
N ARG A 9 -5.85 -7.43 2.07
CA ARG A 9 -6.68 -8.55 2.57
C ARG A 9 -6.11 -9.90 2.14
N LEU A 10 -5.77 -10.06 0.86
CA LEU A 10 -5.26 -11.34 0.34
C LEU A 10 -3.93 -11.74 0.99
N ILE A 11 -2.97 -10.80 1.06
CA ILE A 11 -1.65 -11.09 1.65
C ILE A 11 -1.72 -11.38 3.15
N LYS A 12 -2.64 -10.73 3.89
CA LYS A 12 -2.86 -11.03 5.30
C LYS A 12 -3.46 -12.42 5.52
N LEU A 13 -4.35 -12.86 4.63
CA LEU A 13 -4.97 -14.20 4.72
C LEU A 13 -3.97 -15.30 4.35
N ASN A 14 -3.16 -15.07 3.30
CA ASN A 14 -2.22 -16.06 2.78
C ASN A 14 -0.85 -15.41 2.51
N PRO A 15 -0.05 -15.11 3.55
CA PRO A 15 1.23 -14.42 3.39
C PRO A 15 2.26 -15.23 2.61
N GLY A 16 2.15 -16.57 2.65
CA GLY A 16 3.01 -17.49 1.91
C GLY A 16 2.62 -17.69 0.44
N GLU A 17 1.48 -17.15 -0.01
CA GLU A 17 1.10 -17.22 -1.42
C GLU A 17 2.10 -16.44 -2.28
N ASP A 18 2.44 -17.00 -3.44
CA ASP A 18 3.34 -16.34 -4.39
C ASP A 18 2.67 -15.11 -5.03
N PRO A 19 3.46 -14.10 -5.45
CA PRO A 19 2.93 -12.89 -6.06
C PRO A 19 2.04 -13.14 -7.30
N HIS A 20 2.34 -14.14 -8.13
CA HIS A 20 1.55 -14.40 -9.34
C HIS A 20 0.18 -14.97 -9.00
N GLY A 21 0.11 -15.92 -8.07
CA GLY A 21 -1.14 -16.46 -7.54
C GLY A 21 -2.03 -15.36 -6.96
N ARG A 22 -1.45 -14.50 -6.11
CA ARG A 22 -2.19 -13.39 -5.48
C ARG A 22 -2.72 -12.38 -6.49
N LEU A 23 -1.92 -12.01 -7.49
CA LEU A 23 -2.35 -11.11 -8.57
C LEU A 23 -3.45 -11.76 -9.44
N GLY A 24 -3.39 -13.09 -9.63
CA GLY A 24 -4.45 -13.87 -10.27
C GLY A 24 -5.77 -13.76 -9.51
N GLN A 25 -5.75 -13.97 -8.20
CA GLN A 25 -6.93 -13.80 -7.35
C GLN A 25 -7.46 -12.35 -7.38
N LEU A 26 -6.55 -11.37 -7.28
CA LEU A 26 -6.92 -9.95 -7.28
C LEU A 26 -7.64 -9.54 -8.58
N ARG A 27 -7.26 -10.12 -9.73
CA ARG A 27 -7.96 -9.89 -11.01
C ARG A 27 -9.41 -10.37 -10.99
N LEU A 28 -9.67 -11.51 -10.35
CA LEU A 28 -11.04 -12.02 -10.17
C LEU A 28 -11.89 -11.11 -9.26
N MET A 29 -11.23 -10.29 -8.43
CA MET A 29 -11.86 -9.35 -7.51
C MET A 29 -12.09 -7.95 -8.11
N ILE A 30 -11.81 -7.72 -9.41
CA ILE A 30 -12.05 -6.41 -10.05
C ILE A 30 -13.49 -5.91 -9.86
N PRO A 31 -14.56 -6.72 -10.04
CA PRO A 31 -15.93 -6.28 -9.78
C PRO A 31 -16.13 -5.82 -8.33
N GLN A 32 -15.54 -6.53 -7.37
CA GLN A 32 -15.57 -6.15 -5.96
C GLN A 32 -14.80 -4.84 -5.72
N ALA A 33 -13.68 -4.62 -6.40
CA ALA A 33 -12.91 -3.38 -6.32
C ALA A 33 -13.70 -2.18 -6.83
N LEU A 34 -14.47 -2.34 -7.91
CA LEU A 34 -15.36 -1.30 -8.44
C LEU A 34 -16.47 -0.98 -7.44
N HIS A 35 -17.17 -1.99 -6.93
CA HIS A 35 -18.21 -1.80 -5.91
C HIS A 35 -17.67 -1.12 -4.64
N TYR A 36 -16.47 -1.52 -4.19
CA TYR A 36 -15.78 -0.87 -3.08
C TYR A 36 -15.52 0.63 -3.37
N GLN A 37 -15.05 0.94 -4.57
CA GLN A 37 -14.72 2.31 -4.98
C GLN A 37 -15.97 3.19 -5.04
N ASP A 38 -17.11 2.66 -5.50
CA ASP A 38 -18.38 3.38 -5.56
C ASP A 38 -18.93 3.66 -4.15
N ASN A 39 -18.93 2.66 -3.29
CA ASN A 39 -19.34 2.81 -1.88
C ASN A 39 -18.47 3.83 -1.15
N TYR A 40 -17.16 3.78 -1.39
CA TYR A 40 -16.23 4.76 -0.83
C TYR A 40 -16.54 6.17 -1.33
N ALA A 41 -16.82 6.35 -2.63
CA ALA A 41 -17.14 7.65 -3.20
C ALA A 41 -18.42 8.25 -2.58
N GLY A 42 -19.48 7.44 -2.44
CA GLY A 42 -20.72 7.85 -1.79
C GLY A 42 -20.52 8.24 -0.32
N LEU A 43 -19.80 7.42 0.45
CA LEU A 43 -19.54 7.71 1.86
C LEU A 43 -18.62 8.92 2.06
N ARG A 44 -17.63 9.10 1.18
CA ARG A 44 -16.69 10.22 1.26
C ARG A 44 -17.39 11.57 1.15
N ALA A 45 -18.42 11.68 0.32
CA ALA A 45 -19.18 12.92 0.16
C ALA A 45 -19.92 13.33 1.44
N ILE A 46 -20.28 12.37 2.29
CA ILE A 46 -21.11 12.59 3.49
C ILE A 46 -20.26 12.67 4.75
N ARG A 47 -19.30 11.73 4.91
CA ARG A 47 -18.55 11.51 6.15
C ARG A 47 -17.11 12.01 6.09
N GLY A 48 -16.67 12.49 4.94
CA GLY A 48 -15.27 12.83 4.68
C GLY A 48 -14.39 11.61 4.40
N ARG A 49 -13.14 11.88 4.01
CA ARG A 49 -12.19 10.88 3.49
C ARG A 49 -11.87 9.76 4.50
N THR A 50 -11.58 10.12 5.74
CA THR A 50 -11.07 9.19 6.76
C THR A 50 -12.13 8.22 7.22
N ALA A 51 -13.27 8.73 7.68
CA ALA A 51 -14.38 7.89 8.16
C ALA A 51 -14.93 6.99 7.05
N ALA A 52 -15.05 7.51 5.81
CA ALA A 52 -15.45 6.69 4.67
C ALA A 52 -14.49 5.53 4.43
N ARG A 53 -13.17 5.80 4.44
CA ARG A 53 -12.15 4.76 4.23
C ARG A 53 -12.15 3.72 5.35
N GLN A 54 -12.23 4.15 6.60
CA GLN A 54 -12.30 3.23 7.74
C GLN A 54 -13.50 2.29 7.64
N GLN A 55 -14.67 2.81 7.23
CA GLN A 55 -15.87 2.00 7.09
C GLN A 55 -15.76 0.97 5.95
N VAL A 56 -15.34 1.38 4.74
CA VAL A 56 -15.25 0.43 3.63
C VAL A 56 -14.13 -0.59 3.84
N ALA A 57 -13.00 -0.17 4.40
CA ALA A 57 -11.86 -1.05 4.69
C ALA A 57 -12.16 -2.01 5.85
N GLY A 58 -12.98 -1.60 6.83
CA GLY A 58 -13.44 -2.44 7.91
C GLY A 58 -14.19 -3.69 7.42
N ASN A 59 -14.94 -3.59 6.31
CA ASN A 59 -15.60 -4.73 5.68
C ASN A 59 -14.60 -5.77 5.10
N LEU A 60 -13.33 -5.39 4.95
CA LEU A 60 -12.24 -6.25 4.53
C LEU A 60 -11.38 -6.75 5.71
N GLY A 61 -11.75 -6.41 6.95
CA GLY A 61 -10.95 -6.70 8.15
C GLY A 61 -9.71 -5.81 8.29
N LEU A 62 -9.69 -4.65 7.63
CA LEU A 62 -8.58 -3.69 7.72
C LEU A 62 -8.94 -2.56 8.70
N HIS A 63 -8.04 -2.30 9.63
CA HIS A 63 -8.23 -1.35 10.73
C HIS A 63 -7.28 -0.15 10.58
N TYR A 64 -7.72 0.82 9.81
CA TYR A 64 -6.91 2.00 9.51
C TYR A 64 -6.92 3.06 10.63
N VAL A 65 -5.72 3.45 11.03
CA VAL A 65 -5.44 4.57 11.95
C VAL A 65 -4.73 5.73 11.22
N GLU A 66 -4.83 6.91 11.83
CA GLU A 66 -4.24 8.23 11.51
C GLU A 66 -3.66 8.45 10.08
N GLN A 67 -4.17 9.48 9.40
CA GLN A 67 -3.62 9.96 8.13
C GLN A 67 -2.53 11.00 8.35
N THR A 68 -1.26 10.59 8.30
CA THR A 68 -0.14 11.53 8.20
C THR A 68 0.14 11.84 6.72
N THR A 69 0.36 13.12 6.40
CA THR A 69 0.79 13.54 5.05
C THR A 69 2.25 13.95 5.09
N VAL A 70 3.08 13.35 4.22
CA VAL A 70 4.46 13.78 4.00
C VAL A 70 4.52 14.61 2.72
N SER A 71 4.98 15.85 2.83
CA SER A 71 5.14 16.76 1.71
C SER A 71 6.57 16.71 1.18
N ARG A 72 6.72 16.53 -0.14
CA ARG A 72 8.04 16.59 -0.79
C ARG A 72 8.71 17.94 -0.60
N ARG A 73 7.95 19.03 -0.54
CA ARG A 73 8.49 20.38 -0.32
C ARG A 73 9.23 20.50 1.01
N GLN A 74 8.82 19.74 2.02
CA GLN A 74 9.40 19.79 3.37
C GLN A 74 10.49 18.73 3.58
N SER A 75 10.27 17.51 3.09
CA SER A 75 11.13 16.37 3.41
C SER A 75 11.94 15.83 2.22
N GLY A 76 11.75 16.41 1.04
CA GLY A 76 12.33 15.88 -0.21
C GLY A 76 11.79 14.50 -0.59
N MET A 77 12.36 13.91 -1.64
CA MET A 77 12.04 12.54 -2.04
C MET A 77 12.64 11.51 -1.07
N SER A 78 13.80 11.82 -0.48
CA SER A 78 14.44 11.00 0.55
C SER A 78 13.53 10.81 1.77
N GLY A 79 12.89 11.87 2.26
CA GLY A 79 11.97 11.77 3.39
C GLY A 79 10.69 10.98 3.07
N ILE A 80 10.18 11.08 1.84
CA ILE A 80 9.07 10.22 1.38
C ILE A 80 9.48 8.74 1.43
N ARG A 81 10.66 8.41 0.88
CA ARG A 81 11.18 7.04 0.87
C ARG A 81 11.41 6.50 2.29
N GLN A 82 12.05 7.28 3.15
CA GLN A 82 12.25 6.92 4.54
C GLN A 82 10.92 6.66 5.24
N LYS A 83 9.89 7.47 4.95
CA LYS A 83 8.56 7.26 5.53
C LYS A 83 7.94 5.94 5.06
N LEU A 84 7.90 5.70 3.75
CA LEU A 84 7.42 4.44 3.18
C LEU A 84 8.14 3.26 3.81
N ALA A 85 9.46 3.34 3.92
CA ALA A 85 10.26 2.27 4.51
C ALA A 85 9.94 2.04 5.99
N SER A 86 9.83 3.10 6.79
CA SER A 86 9.48 3.01 8.21
C SER A 86 8.09 2.43 8.45
N ASP A 87 7.14 2.72 7.56
CA ASP A 87 5.75 2.29 7.69
C ASP A 87 5.58 0.77 7.51
N ILE A 88 6.52 0.10 6.83
CA ILE A 88 6.55 -1.36 6.63
C ILE A 88 7.82 -2.02 7.19
N GLY A 89 8.51 -1.36 8.11
CA GLY A 89 9.82 -1.80 8.60
C GLY A 89 9.80 -2.90 9.66
N TYR A 90 8.63 -3.35 10.11
CA TYR A 90 8.48 -4.27 11.24
C TYR A 90 7.49 -5.40 10.93
N PRO A 91 7.54 -6.56 11.63
CA PRO A 91 6.69 -7.70 11.33
C PRO A 91 5.21 -7.40 11.49
N GLY A 92 4.39 -7.78 10.52
CA GLY A 92 2.94 -7.54 10.50
C GLY A 92 2.54 -6.14 10.03
N ALA A 93 3.49 -5.24 9.79
CA ALA A 93 3.22 -3.90 9.33
C ALA A 93 2.49 -3.90 7.98
N ALA A 94 1.41 -3.13 7.86
CA ALA A 94 0.67 -2.95 6.62
C ALA A 94 0.36 -1.47 6.38
N ALA A 95 0.58 -1.00 5.15
CA ALA A 95 0.35 0.38 4.79
C ALA A 95 -0.22 0.52 3.40
N THR A 96 -0.96 1.60 3.20
CA THR A 96 -1.29 2.14 1.89
C THR A 96 -0.90 3.60 1.81
N TRP A 97 -0.38 3.98 0.66
CA TRP A 97 0.07 5.34 0.40
C TRP A 97 -0.64 5.87 -0.83
N THR A 98 -1.33 6.99 -0.67
CA THR A 98 -1.85 7.75 -1.81
C THR A 98 -0.83 8.81 -2.19
N LEU A 99 -0.21 8.62 -3.35
CA LEU A 99 0.72 9.54 -3.97
C LEU A 99 -0.09 10.62 -4.71
N GLU A 100 0.19 11.89 -4.43
CA GLU A 100 -0.35 13.04 -5.18
C GLU A 100 0.77 13.63 -6.04
N PHE A 101 0.49 13.84 -7.31
CA PHE A 101 1.44 14.36 -8.29
C PHE A 101 1.20 15.85 -8.58
N GLU A 102 2.18 16.56 -9.10
CA GLU A 102 2.10 18.00 -9.41
C GLU A 102 0.95 18.36 -10.37
N GLY A 103 0.56 17.46 -11.27
CA GLY A 103 -0.60 17.61 -12.17
C GLY A 103 -1.96 17.37 -11.51
N GLY A 104 -2.01 17.12 -10.19
CA GLY A 104 -3.24 16.88 -9.43
C GLY A 104 -3.79 15.46 -9.52
N SER A 105 -3.19 14.59 -10.35
CA SER A 105 -3.52 13.16 -10.36
C SER A 105 -3.08 12.49 -9.06
N ARG A 106 -3.72 11.35 -8.75
CA ARG A 106 -3.44 10.57 -7.54
C ARG A 106 -3.32 9.10 -7.89
N HIS A 107 -2.41 8.41 -7.22
CA HIS A 107 -2.20 6.98 -7.36
C HIS A 107 -2.05 6.33 -5.99
N ALA A 108 -2.44 5.07 -5.85
CA ALA A 108 -2.34 4.35 -4.58
C ALA A 108 -1.43 3.14 -4.74
N VAL A 109 -0.53 2.96 -3.77
CA VAL A 109 0.33 1.80 -3.61
C VAL A 109 0.16 1.23 -2.20
N ALA A 110 0.49 -0.05 -2.02
CA ALA A 110 0.41 -0.74 -0.72
C ALA A 110 1.73 -1.42 -0.38
N GLY A 111 1.94 -1.66 0.91
CA GLY A 111 3.06 -2.44 1.40
C GLY A 111 2.67 -3.28 2.60
N PHE A 112 3.37 -4.39 2.77
CA PHE A 112 3.20 -5.32 3.87
C PHE A 112 4.53 -5.96 4.23
N CYS A 113 4.75 -6.20 5.52
CA CYS A 113 5.91 -6.93 6.02
C CYS A 113 5.44 -8.17 6.78
N GLY A 114 5.76 -9.34 6.25
CA GLY A 114 5.45 -10.63 6.85
C GLY A 114 6.70 -11.32 7.40
N ILE A 115 6.48 -12.41 8.13
CA ILE A 115 7.52 -13.36 8.50
C ILE A 115 7.43 -14.54 7.52
N GLY A 116 8.56 -14.94 6.95
CA GLY A 116 8.66 -16.11 6.07
C GLY A 116 9.95 -16.88 6.31
N GLY A 117 10.05 -18.05 5.69
CA GLY A 117 11.18 -18.97 5.88
C GLY A 117 10.76 -20.27 6.58
N GLN A 118 11.74 -21.10 6.91
CA GLN A 118 11.56 -22.33 7.67
C GLN A 118 12.39 -22.24 8.94
N GLU A 119 11.85 -22.73 10.05
CA GLU A 119 12.60 -22.80 11.30
C GLU A 119 13.91 -23.58 11.13
N PRO A 120 15.01 -23.14 11.79
CA PRO A 120 15.07 -22.05 12.77
C PRO A 120 15.30 -20.65 12.15
N ILE A 121 15.37 -20.52 10.82
CA ILE A 121 15.74 -19.27 10.14
C ILE A 121 14.48 -18.59 9.59
N LEU A 122 13.91 -17.71 10.40
CA LEU A 122 12.84 -16.80 9.99
C LEU A 122 13.43 -15.50 9.43
N ARG A 123 12.81 -14.97 8.38
CA ARG A 123 13.19 -13.72 7.71
C ARG A 123 11.98 -12.81 7.59
N LEU A 124 12.25 -11.51 7.59
CA LEU A 124 11.24 -10.51 7.24
C LEU A 124 11.13 -10.42 5.73
N ILE A 125 9.95 -10.72 5.22
CA ILE A 125 9.61 -10.67 3.80
C ILE A 125 8.74 -9.44 3.58
N LEU A 126 9.24 -8.55 2.76
CA LEU A 126 8.56 -7.35 2.32
C LEU A 126 7.82 -7.61 1.02
N HIS A 127 6.64 -7.03 0.95
CA HIS A 127 5.81 -6.99 -0.23
C HIS A 127 5.40 -5.56 -0.52
N LEU A 128 5.56 -5.12 -1.76
CA LEU A 128 5.12 -3.80 -2.22
C LEU A 128 4.26 -3.98 -3.47
N PHE A 129 3.07 -3.41 -3.46
CA PHE A 129 2.09 -3.58 -4.52
C PHE A 129 1.70 -2.24 -5.15
N ASP A 130 1.80 -2.20 -6.46
CA ASP A 130 1.32 -1.12 -7.31
C ASP A 130 0.36 -1.71 -8.35
N PRO A 131 -0.92 -1.28 -8.40
CA PRO A 131 -1.88 -1.76 -9.39
C PRO A 131 -1.42 -1.65 -10.85
N ASN A 132 -0.51 -0.72 -11.18
CA ASN A 132 -0.01 -0.49 -12.53
C ASN A 132 1.27 -1.29 -12.86
N VAL A 133 1.93 -1.86 -11.85
CA VAL A 133 3.19 -2.61 -12.04
C VAL A 133 3.03 -4.08 -11.68
N GLY A 134 2.39 -4.36 -10.55
CA GLY A 134 2.30 -5.69 -9.94
C GLY A 134 2.83 -5.66 -8.50
N GLU A 135 3.35 -6.80 -8.07
CA GLU A 135 3.84 -7.00 -6.71
C GLU A 135 5.35 -7.27 -6.73
N TYR A 136 6.06 -6.48 -5.94
CA TYR A 136 7.45 -6.68 -5.57
C TYR A 136 7.52 -7.52 -4.29
N ARG A 137 8.49 -8.43 -4.22
CA ARG A 137 8.77 -9.26 -3.05
C ARG A 137 10.27 -9.29 -2.81
N GLY A 138 10.69 -9.11 -1.56
CA GLY A 138 12.10 -9.20 -1.18
C GLY A 138 12.28 -9.19 0.34
N GLU A 139 13.52 -9.13 0.80
CA GLU A 139 13.85 -9.03 2.21
C GLU A 139 13.96 -7.56 2.67
N LEU A 140 13.93 -7.32 3.98
CA LEU A 140 14.06 -5.96 4.54
C LEU A 140 15.28 -5.19 4.03
N ARG A 141 16.41 -5.88 3.82
CA ARG A 141 17.64 -5.27 3.27
C ARG A 141 17.51 -4.78 1.82
N GLU A 142 16.52 -5.29 1.08
CA GLU A 142 16.24 -4.95 -0.32
C GLU A 142 15.19 -3.85 -0.45
N LEU A 143 14.66 -3.34 0.67
CA LEU A 143 13.59 -2.34 0.66
C LEU A 143 13.93 -1.09 -0.15
N ASN A 144 15.15 -0.57 0.01
CA ASN A 144 15.57 0.64 -0.72
C ASN A 144 15.67 0.39 -2.22
N SER A 145 16.22 -0.75 -2.65
CA SER A 145 16.31 -1.09 -4.08
C SER A 145 14.94 -1.34 -4.70
N ILE A 146 14.01 -1.96 -3.96
CA ILE A 146 12.62 -2.13 -4.41
C ILE A 146 11.92 -0.77 -4.55
N LEU A 147 12.09 0.12 -3.57
CA LEU A 147 11.51 1.47 -3.64
C LEU A 147 12.14 2.31 -4.77
N ASP A 148 13.42 2.13 -5.04
CA ASP A 148 14.10 2.78 -6.16
C ASP A 148 13.55 2.30 -7.51
N ASP A 149 13.38 0.98 -7.69
CA ASP A 149 12.80 0.46 -8.93
C ASP A 149 11.34 0.93 -9.10
N LEU A 150 10.52 0.82 -8.05
CA LEU A 150 9.12 1.27 -8.09
C LEU A 150 9.00 2.76 -8.46
N LEU A 151 9.72 3.64 -7.74
CA LEU A 151 9.66 5.08 -7.94
C LEU A 151 10.42 5.55 -9.19
N GLY A 152 11.29 4.71 -9.75
CA GLY A 152 11.95 4.93 -11.04
C GLY A 152 11.17 4.38 -12.23
N ARG A 153 10.17 3.51 -12.00
CA ARG A 153 9.48 2.75 -13.05
C ARG A 153 8.74 3.63 -14.07
N PHE A 154 8.12 4.70 -13.59
CA PHE A 154 7.36 5.63 -14.41
C PHE A 154 7.81 7.07 -14.17
N PRO A 155 7.98 7.89 -15.22
CA PRO A 155 8.41 9.29 -15.07
C PRO A 155 7.52 10.12 -14.14
N VAL A 156 6.22 9.79 -14.06
CA VAL A 156 5.27 10.49 -13.19
C VAL A 156 5.65 10.41 -11.71
N TYR A 157 6.34 9.36 -11.25
CA TYR A 157 6.80 9.27 -9.87
C TYR A 157 7.83 10.33 -9.48
N HIS A 158 8.56 10.88 -10.45
CA HIS A 158 9.43 12.03 -10.23
C HIS A 158 8.68 13.33 -9.95
N THR A 159 7.36 13.34 -10.14
CA THR A 159 6.47 14.50 -9.90
C THR A 159 5.62 14.35 -8.64
N VAL A 160 5.88 13.32 -7.80
CA VAL A 160 5.18 13.19 -6.51
C VAL A 160 5.42 14.45 -5.70
N LYS A 161 4.33 15.08 -5.25
CA LYS A 161 4.28 16.29 -4.43
C LYS A 161 4.06 15.94 -2.96
N SER A 162 3.20 14.97 -2.69
CA SER A 162 2.94 14.52 -1.33
C SER A 162 2.48 13.06 -1.29
N VAL A 163 2.62 12.46 -0.12
CA VAL A 163 2.13 11.13 0.17
C VAL A 163 1.22 11.18 1.38
N CYS A 164 -0.03 10.76 1.19
CA CYS A 164 -0.99 10.56 2.27
C CYS A 164 -0.96 9.09 2.69
N ARG A 165 -0.55 8.84 3.93
CA ARG A 165 -0.46 7.51 4.54
C ARG A 165 -1.81 7.07 5.08
N THR A 166 -2.09 5.79 4.98
CA THR A 166 -3.08 5.11 5.83
C THR A 166 -2.50 3.76 6.19
N TRP A 167 -2.40 3.46 7.48
CA TRP A 167 -1.62 2.33 7.99
C TRP A 167 -2.40 1.53 9.01
N GLU A 168 -2.06 0.26 9.10
CA GLU A 168 -2.50 -0.65 10.16
C GLU A 168 -1.29 -1.02 11.00
N GLY A 169 -1.34 -0.61 12.26
CA GLY A 169 -0.42 -1.08 13.27
C GLY A 169 -0.80 -0.53 14.63
N SER A 170 -0.38 -1.29 15.62
CA SER A 170 -0.57 -1.09 17.04
C SER A 170 0.79 -0.94 17.68
#